data_AF-A0A1G8V6I8-F1
#
_entry.id   AF-A0A1G8V6I8-F1
#
_cell.length_a   1.000
_cell.length_b   1.000
_cell.length_c   1.000
_cell.angle_alpha   90.00
_cell.angle_beta   90.00
_cell.angle_gamma   90.00
#
_symmetry.space_group_name_H-M   'P 1'
#
loop_
_entity.id
_entity.type
_entity.pdbx_description
1 polymer ?
#
loop_
_entity_poly.entity_id
_entity_poly.type
_entity_poly.pdbx_seq_one_letter_code
_entity_poly.pdbx_strand_id
1 'polypeptide(L)' 'MELVQPIRDKKKIEGMKKILASNPRDVLLIILGINNGLRISDLLHMRVSDVLQENRFLVYIVRIIERLL' A
#
# COMPACT_ATOMS: atom_id res chain seq x y z
N MET A 1 -2.05 11.79 -22.73
CA MET A 1 -2.22 11.35 -21.33
C MET A 1 -3.68 11.55 -20.98
N GLU A 2 -4.37 10.47 -20.62
CA GLU A 2 -5.73 10.54 -20.06
C GLU A 2 -5.65 11.20 -18.67
N LEU A 3 -6.54 12.15 -18.40
CA LEU A 3 -6.52 12.92 -17.16
C LEU A 3 -7.24 12.12 -16.06
N VAL A 4 -6.47 11.36 -15.27
CA VAL A 4 -7.03 10.54 -14.19
C VAL A 4 -7.31 11.38 -12.94
N GLN A 5 -8.49 11.20 -12.35
CA GLN A 5 -8.88 11.87 -11.11
C GLN A 5 -8.60 10.97 -9.89
N PRO A 6 -8.05 11.50 -8.80
CA PRO A 6 -7.82 10.72 -7.59
C PRO A 6 -9.12 10.27 -6.94
N ILE A 7 -9.11 9.08 -6.34
CA ILE A 7 -10.26 8.55 -5.57
C ILE A 7 -10.32 9.28 -4.23
N ARG A 8 -11.30 10.17 -4.05
CA ARG A 8 -11.51 10.94 -2.82
C ARG A 8 -12.52 10.31 -1.86
N ASP A 9 -13.35 9.40 -2.36
CA ASP A 9 -14.41 8.77 -1.57
C ASP A 9 -13.85 7.60 -0.76
N LYS A 10 -13.88 7.75 0.57
CA LYS A 10 -13.46 6.72 1.52
C LYS A 10 -14.25 5.43 1.35
N LYS A 11 -15.55 5.48 1.02
CA LYS A 11 -16.37 4.27 0.81
C LYS A 11 -15.88 3.45 -0.36
N LYS A 12 -15.40 4.10 -1.43
CA LYS A 12 -14.79 3.42 -2.58
C LYS A 12 -13.48 2.75 -2.18
N ILE A 13 -12.65 3.41 -1.37
CA ILE A 13 -11.40 2.85 -0.84
C ILE A 13 -11.68 1.61 0.02
N GLU A 14 -12.65 1.70 0.94
CA GLU A 14 -13.08 0.55 1.75
C GLU A 14 -13.65 -0.59 0.91
N GLY A 15 -14.44 -0.27 -0.12
CA GLY A 15 -14.98 -1.26 -1.06
C GLY A 15 -13.87 -2.01 -1.80
N MET A 16 -12.84 -1.31 -2.28
CA MET A 16 -11.68 -1.95 -2.91
C MET A 16 -10.96 -2.90 -1.95
N LYS A 17 -10.73 -2.48 -0.70
CA LYS A 17 -10.11 -3.36 0.31
C LYS A 17 -10.91 -4.64 0.54
N LYS A 18 -12.24 -4.54 0.61
CA LYS A 18 -13.14 -5.70 0.76
C LYS A 18 -13.08 -6.66 -0.43
N ILE A 19 -13.02 -6.13 -1.66
CA ILE A 19 -12.89 -6.94 -2.88
C ILE A 19 -11.58 -7.72 -2.88
N LEU A 20 -10.49 -7.10 -2.41
CA LEU A 20 -9.16 -7.70 -2.36
C LEU A 20 -8.93 -8.59 -1.13
N ALA A 21 -9.88 -8.64 -0.19
CA ALA A 21 -9.70 -9.29 1.12
C ALA A 21 -9.35 -10.79 1.03
N SER A 22 -9.70 -11.46 -0.06
CA SER A 22 -9.33 -12.86 -0.30
C SER A 22 -7.84 -13.06 -0.58
N ASN A 23 -7.11 -11.99 -0.93
CA ASN A 23 -5.68 -12.02 -1.17
C ASN A 23 -4.94 -11.02 -0.26
N PRO A 24 -4.33 -11.49 0.85
CA PRO A 24 -3.61 -10.63 1.79
C PRO A 24 -2.50 -9.79 1.15
N ARG A 25 -1.86 -10.29 0.09
CA ARG A 25 -0.84 -9.55 -0.65
C ARG A 25 -1.44 -8.32 -1.33
N ASP A 26 -2.59 -8.46 -1.97
CA ASP A 26 -3.20 -7.38 -2.74
C ASP A 26 -3.73 -6.28 -1.81
N VAL A 27 -4.29 -6.69 -0.66
CA VAL A 27 -4.66 -5.78 0.43
C VAL A 27 -3.44 -4.98 0.90
N LEU A 28 -2.32 -5.67 1.18
CA LEU A 28 -1.08 -5.03 1.61
C LEU A 28 -0.55 -4.03 0.58
N LEU A 29 -0.55 -4.39 -0.71
CA LEU A 29 -0.09 -3.52 -1.79
C LEU A 29 -0.92 -2.24 -1.91
N ILE A 30 -2.26 -2.35 -1.81
CA ILE A 30 -3.13 -1.18 -1.82
C ILE A 30 -2.85 -0.30 -0.60
N ILE A 31 -2.79 -0.87 0.60
CA ILE A 31 -2.59 -0.11 1.84
C ILE A 31 -1.23 0.62 1.81
N LEU A 32 -0.17 -0.06 1.37
CA LEU A 32 1.16 0.55 1.24
C LEU A 32 1.17 1.66 0.18
N GLY A 33 0.55 1.42 -0.97
CA GLY A 33 0.47 2.39 -2.07
C GLY A 33 -0.25 3.67 -1.68
N ILE A 34 -1.45 3.55 -1.10
CA ILE A 34 -2.26 4.74 -0.76
C ILE A 34 -1.69 5.53 0.40
N ASN A 35 -1.08 4.88 1.40
CA ASN A 35 -0.56 5.56 2.59
C ASN A 35 0.75 6.30 2.33
N ASN A 36 1.52 5.86 1.34
CA ASN A 36 2.86 6.38 1.08
C ASN A 36 2.99 7.04 -0.31
N GLY A 37 1.93 7.03 -1.13
CA GLY A 37 1.94 7.63 -2.47
C GLY A 37 2.88 6.92 -3.45
N LEU A 38 3.15 5.63 -3.24
CA LEU A 38 4.08 4.85 -4.05
C LEU A 38 3.46 4.49 -5.40
N ARG A 39 4.26 4.50 -6.46
CA ARG A 39 3.83 3.99 -7.77
C ARG A 39 3.77 2.47 -7.73
N ILE A 40 2.89 1.89 -8.54
CA ILE A 40 2.76 0.43 -8.61
C ILE A 40 4.06 -0.26 -9.04
N SER A 41 4.83 0.37 -9.93
CA SER A 41 6.16 -0.12 -10.32
C SER A 41 7.08 -0.27 -9.11
N ASP A 42 7.07 0.70 -8.21
CA ASP A 42 7.98 0.74 -7.07
C ASP A 42 7.57 -0.34 -6.05
N LEU A 43 6.26 -0.46 -5.81
CA LEU A 43 5.69 -1.50 -4.93
C LEU A 43 6.02 -2.91 -5.40
N LEU A 44 6.00 -3.17 -6.71
CA LEU A 44 6.25 -4.51 -7.26
C LEU A 44 7.72 -4.94 -7.15
N HIS A 45 8.66 -3.99 -7.12
CA HIS A 45 10.10 -4.28 -7.00
C HIS A 45 10.62 -4.20 -5.56
N MET A 46 9.79 -3.78 -4.61
CA MET A 46 10.15 -3.59 -3.22
C MET A 46 10.45 -4.92 -2.51
N ARG A 47 11.54 -4.95 -1.75
CA ARG A 47 12.00 -6.08 -0.94
C ARG A 47 11.96 -5.73 0.54
N VAL A 48 11.95 -6.75 1.38
CA VAL A 48 12.04 -6.58 2.85
C VAL A 48 13.32 -5.84 3.24
N SER A 49 14.44 -6.11 2.56
CA SER A 49 15.73 -5.44 2.76
C SER A 49 15.69 -3.92 2.53
N ASP A 50 14.74 -3.45 1.71
CA ASP A 50 14.64 -2.03 1.37
C ASP A 50 13.96 -1.22 2.49
N VAL A 51 13.25 -1.91 3.39
CA VAL A 51 12.55 -1.31 4.54
C VAL A 51 13.16 -1.71 5.87
N LEU A 52 13.76 -2.89 5.97
CA LEU A 52 14.26 -3.49 7.21
C LEU A 52 15.64 -4.12 7.00
N GLN A 53 16.64 -3.65 7.75
CA GLN A 53 17.95 -4.30 7.84
C GLN A 53 17.93 -5.49 8.80
N GLU A 54 18.91 -6.38 8.69
CA GLU A 54 19.06 -7.58 9.51
C GLU A 54 19.12 -7.28 11.02
N ASN A 55 19.67 -6.12 11.40
CA ASN A 55 19.72 -5.62 12.77
C ASN A 55 18.38 -4.98 13.24
N ARG A 56 17.30 -5.13 12.46
CA ARG A 56 15.98 -4.52 12.65
C ARG A 56 15.95 -2.98 12.57
N PHE A 57 16.97 -2.36 12.00
CA PHE A 57 16.93 -0.93 11.71
C PHE A 57 16.07 -0.65 10.48
N LEU A 58 15.21 0.36 10.59
CA LEU A 58 14.36 0.81 9.48
C LEU A 58 15.18 1.66 8.52
N VAL A 59 15.22 1.27 7.24
CA VAL A 59 15.91 2.02 6.17
C VAL A 59 14.98 3.06 5.56
N TYR A 60 13.72 2.68 5.35
CA TYR A 60 12.67 3.52 4.80
C TYR A 60 11.42 3.40 5.65
N ILE A 61 10.86 4.54 6.08
CA ILE A 61 9.63 4.55 6.87
C ILE A 61 8.45 4.36 5.91
N VAL A 62 7.99 3.11 5.76
CA VAL A 62 6.67 2.82 5.19
C VAL A 62 5.62 2.89 6.30
N ARG A 63 4.55 3.65 6.06
CA ARG A 63 3.40 3.69 6.95
C ARG A 63 2.33 2.73 6.47
N ILE A 64 1.93 1.83 7.36
CA ILE A 64 0.75 0.99 7.23
C ILE A 64 -0.20 1.46 8.31
N ILE A 65 -1.09 2.39 7.95
CA ILE A 65 -2.19 2.82 8.82
C ILE A 65 -3.42 2.12 8.28
N GLU A 66 -3.78 0.99 8.91
CA GLU A 66 -5.04 0.32 8.68
C GLU A 66 -5.75 0.19 10.02
N ARG A 67 -7.00 0.66 10.07
CA ARG A 67 -7.85 0.36 11.20
C ARG A 67 -8.37 -1.04 10.94
N LEU A 68 -7.73 -2.05 11.55
CA LEU A 68 -8.33 -3.37 11.66
C LEU A 68 -9.75 -3.16 12.21
N LEU A 69 -10.74 -3.54 11.41
CA LEU A 69 -12.12 -3.67 11.86
C LEU A 69 -12.18 -4.65 13.04
#